data_AF-A0A0S7Z9Z1-F1
#
_entry.id   AF-A0A0S7Z9Z1-F1
#
_cell.length_a   1.000
_cell.length_b   1.000
_cell.length_c   1.000
_cell.angle_alpha   90.00
_cell.angle_beta   90.00
_cell.angle_gamma   90.00
#
_symmetry.space_group_name_H-M   'P 1'
#
loop_
_entity.id
_entity.type
_entity.pdbx_description
1 polymer ?
#
loop_
_entity_poly.entity_id
_entity_poly.type
_entity_poly.pdbx_seq_one_letter_code
_entity_poly.pdbx_strand_id
1 'polypeptide(L)'
;DGEGHPICCELWPGNTADVETLIPEVERLRRRFGIGAVCIVADRGMISKETIEKLESMSPAVFYILGVRMRKRKEVREEVLRDEGEYVEVFGQRQKSKDPSPLKVKEVWVEDRRYIECYNAEQARKDAASRQAILEALEEKLKRGDKILIGNKGYRRYLKIPEKGGHFTIDEEKAQEEERFDGLWVLRTNTELPTEEVALKYKQLWMVEHVFRSVKSMLRTRPVYHKYDATIRGHVFCSFLALILVKELQSQLEARGLKLEWKDVLRDLEKLQEIEVDFGTQRFFLRTELRGNCVDVLRAVGVRIPSAVTQ
;
A
#
# COMPACT_ATOMS: atom_id res chain seq x y z
N ASP A 1 8.46 -13.30 -1.50
CA ASP A 1 9.80 -13.51 -2.09
C ASP A 1 10.09 -12.35 -3.05
N GLY A 2 11.10 -12.47 -3.92
CA GLY A 2 11.43 -11.43 -4.90
C GLY A 2 10.35 -11.16 -5.97
N GLU A 3 9.43 -12.11 -6.17
CA GLU A 3 8.31 -12.05 -7.12
C GLU A 3 7.00 -11.56 -6.46
N GLY A 4 7.05 -11.32 -5.14
CA GLY A 4 5.92 -10.84 -4.37
C GLY A 4 5.00 -11.95 -3.84
N HIS A 5 5.42 -13.22 -3.84
CA HIS A 5 4.67 -14.29 -3.18
C HIS A 5 4.79 -14.20 -1.65
N PRO A 6 3.69 -14.28 -0.90
CA PRO A 6 3.75 -14.33 0.56
C PRO A 6 4.45 -15.61 1.04
N ILE A 7 5.41 -15.48 1.97
CA ILE A 7 6.18 -16.63 2.51
C ILE A 7 5.68 -17.02 3.90
N CYS A 8 5.52 -16.04 4.79
CA CYS A 8 5.01 -16.30 6.14
C CYS A 8 4.23 -15.10 6.69
N CYS A 9 3.46 -15.36 7.74
CA CYS A 9 2.80 -14.37 8.57
C CYS A 9 3.02 -14.73 10.04
N GLU A 10 3.25 -13.72 10.86
CA GLU A 10 3.59 -13.89 12.28
C GLU A 10 2.75 -12.97 13.13
N LEU A 11 2.57 -13.40 14.37
CA LEU A 11 1.70 -12.76 15.35
C LEU A 11 2.53 -12.33 16.54
N TRP A 12 2.51 -11.03 16.82
CA TRP A 12 3.13 -10.43 17.99
C TRP A 12 2.07 -9.92 18.97
N PRO A 13 2.39 -9.83 20.27
CA PRO A 13 1.55 -9.14 21.23
C PRO A 13 1.26 -7.71 20.77
N GLY A 14 -0.01 -7.28 20.85
CA GLY A 14 -0.46 -6.00 20.28
C GLY A 14 0.13 -4.74 20.92
N ASN A 15 0.85 -4.87 22.04
CA ASN A 15 1.60 -3.80 22.69
C ASN A 15 3.07 -3.72 22.27
N THR A 16 3.53 -4.60 21.36
CA THR A 16 4.91 -4.59 20.85
C THR A 16 5.00 -3.56 19.72
N ALA A 17 6.00 -2.69 19.76
CA ALA A 17 6.22 -1.77 18.65
C ALA A 17 6.77 -2.51 17.43
N ASP A 18 6.26 -2.21 16.23
CA ASP A 18 6.74 -2.82 14.96
C ASP A 18 8.26 -2.67 14.76
N VAL A 19 8.84 -1.62 15.33
CA VAL A 19 10.28 -1.33 15.30
C VAL A 19 11.08 -2.41 16.04
N GLU A 20 10.53 -2.91 17.15
CA GLU A 20 11.18 -3.89 18.03
C GLU A 20 11.13 -5.31 17.45
N THR A 21 10.18 -5.58 16.55
CA THR A 21 9.98 -6.91 15.95
C THR A 21 10.79 -7.09 14.66
N LEU A 22 11.11 -6.00 13.96
CA LEU A 22 11.77 -6.02 12.65
C LEU A 22 13.06 -6.84 12.61
N ILE A 23 13.99 -6.61 13.54
CA ILE A 23 15.28 -7.33 13.57
C ILE A 23 15.08 -8.81 13.90
N PRO A 24 14.36 -9.19 14.98
CA PRO A 24 14.02 -10.60 15.25
C PRO A 24 13.36 -11.32 14.07
N GLU A 25 12.47 -10.65 13.35
CA GLU A 25 11.80 -11.20 12.17
C GLU A 25 12.78 -11.52 11.05
N VAL A 26 13.69 -10.59 10.72
CA VAL A 26 14.72 -10.83 9.70
C VAL A 26 15.56 -12.05 10.05
N GLU A 27 16.04 -12.15 11.29
CA GLU A 27 16.85 -13.30 11.73
C GLU A 27 16.07 -14.62 11.69
N ARG A 28 14.78 -14.59 12.07
CA ARG A 28 13.94 -15.79 12.02
C ARG A 28 13.68 -16.23 10.59
N LEU A 29 13.38 -15.29 9.68
CA LEU A 29 13.20 -15.55 8.26
C LEU A 29 14.43 -16.20 7.65
N ARG A 30 15.62 -15.68 7.95
CA ARG A 30 16.90 -16.26 7.51
C ARG A 30 17.07 -17.69 8.01
N ARG A 31 16.88 -17.92 9.31
CA ARG A 31 17.04 -19.26 9.92
C ARG A 31 16.02 -20.27 9.41
N ARG A 32 14.75 -19.87 9.27
CA ARG A 32 13.64 -20.76 8.93
C ARG A 32 13.60 -21.13 7.45
N PHE A 33 13.93 -20.19 6.57
CA PHE A 33 13.76 -20.35 5.13
C PHE A 33 15.08 -20.30 4.34
N GLY A 34 16.23 -20.14 4.99
CA GLY A 34 17.52 -20.06 4.31
C GLY A 34 17.69 -18.82 3.43
N ILE A 35 17.00 -17.72 3.76
CA ILE A 35 16.98 -16.51 2.93
C ILE A 35 18.34 -15.81 3.01
N GLY A 36 19.03 -15.65 1.89
CA GLY A 36 20.33 -14.99 1.82
C GLY A 36 20.26 -13.46 1.93
N ALA A 37 19.37 -12.84 1.17
CA ALA A 37 19.20 -11.38 1.12
C ALA A 37 17.78 -11.00 1.54
N VAL A 38 17.68 -9.96 2.37
CA VAL A 38 16.40 -9.43 2.86
C VAL A 38 16.35 -7.95 2.55
N CYS A 39 15.24 -7.49 1.96
CA CYS A 39 14.95 -6.08 1.77
C CYS A 39 13.68 -5.70 2.54
N ILE A 40 13.80 -4.84 3.54
CA ILE A 40 12.69 -4.34 4.34
C ILE A 40 12.02 -3.19 3.60
N VAL A 41 10.72 -3.28 3.36
CA VAL A 41 9.92 -2.18 2.78
C VAL A 41 8.92 -1.72 3.82
N ALA A 42 9.01 -0.46 4.25
CA ALA A 42 8.19 0.04 5.36
C ALA A 42 7.80 1.52 5.21
N ASP A 43 6.66 1.86 5.82
CA ASP A 43 6.04 3.16 5.73
C ASP A 43 6.66 4.23 6.64
N ARG A 44 6.23 5.48 6.38
CA ARG A 44 6.80 6.70 6.94
C ARG A 44 6.79 6.75 8.47
N GLY A 45 7.98 6.55 9.03
CA GLY A 45 8.23 6.67 10.46
C GLY A 45 7.82 5.44 11.26
N MET A 46 7.83 4.28 10.61
CA MET A 46 7.85 2.98 11.28
C MET A 46 9.23 2.60 11.83
N ILE A 47 10.33 3.21 11.35
CA ILE A 47 11.69 2.80 11.72
C ILE A 47 12.44 3.97 12.36
N SER A 48 13.03 3.75 13.55
CA SER A 48 13.86 4.73 14.26
C SER A 48 15.23 4.88 13.61
N LYS A 49 15.97 5.96 13.96
CA LYS A 49 17.35 6.13 13.48
C LYS A 49 18.24 4.98 13.96
N GLU A 50 18.15 4.60 15.23
CA GLU A 50 18.96 3.51 15.78
C GLU A 50 18.65 2.17 15.08
N THR A 51 17.41 1.97 14.64
CA THR A 51 17.04 0.74 13.93
C THR A 51 17.65 0.71 12.53
N ILE A 52 17.71 1.84 11.83
CA ILE A 52 18.39 1.94 10.53
C ILE A 52 19.89 1.62 10.69
N GLU A 53 20.55 2.23 11.68
CA GLU A 53 21.98 1.97 11.98
C GLU A 53 22.24 0.50 12.34
N LYS A 54 21.32 -0.14 13.08
CA LYS A 54 21.37 -1.58 13.33
C LYS A 54 21.23 -2.40 12.06
N LEU A 55 20.26 -2.09 11.19
CA LEU A 55 20.08 -2.80 9.91
C LEU A 55 21.31 -2.66 9.01
N GLU A 56 21.92 -1.48 8.95
CA GLU A 56 23.13 -1.20 8.16
C GLU A 56 24.38 -1.91 8.70
N SER A 57 24.43 -2.23 10.00
CA SER A 57 25.55 -2.96 10.63
C SER A 57 25.39 -4.49 10.65
N MET A 58 24.25 -5.03 10.20
CA MET A 58 24.00 -6.48 10.18
C MET A 58 24.80 -7.21 9.10
N SER A 59 25.27 -8.42 9.44
CA SER A 59 25.86 -9.37 8.48
C SER A 59 25.13 -10.73 8.55
N PRO A 60 24.67 -11.31 7.42
CA PRO A 60 24.70 -10.75 6.07
C PRO A 60 23.92 -9.43 5.93
N ALA A 61 24.25 -8.62 4.93
CA ALA A 61 23.65 -7.30 4.71
C ALA A 61 22.12 -7.36 4.66
N VAL A 62 21.47 -6.37 5.29
CA VAL A 62 20.02 -6.18 5.22
C VAL A 62 19.75 -4.89 4.47
N PHE A 63 18.96 -5.01 3.40
CA PHE A 63 18.56 -3.89 2.59
C PHE A 63 17.24 -3.29 3.09
N TYR A 64 16.96 -2.04 2.72
CA TYR A 64 15.69 -1.41 3.03
C TYR A 64 15.25 -0.40 1.96
N ILE A 65 13.93 -0.18 1.90
CA ILE A 65 13.27 0.91 1.18
C ILE A 65 12.24 1.51 2.14
N LEU A 66 12.55 2.70 2.68
CA LEU A 66 11.79 3.30 3.77
C LEU A 66 11.14 4.60 3.33
N GLY A 67 9.84 4.72 3.56
CA GLY A 67 9.16 6.01 3.40
C GLY A 67 9.71 7.05 4.38
N VAL A 68 9.96 8.26 3.91
CA VAL A 68 10.48 9.36 4.75
C VAL A 68 9.39 10.38 5.08
N ARG A 69 9.37 10.84 6.34
CA ARG A 69 8.52 11.97 6.78
C ARG A 69 9.12 13.31 6.34
N MET A 70 8.99 13.61 5.05
CA MET A 70 9.59 14.79 4.41
C MET A 70 9.30 16.12 5.13
N ARG A 71 8.09 16.30 5.68
CA ARG A 71 7.72 17.54 6.41
C ARG A 71 8.47 17.75 7.74
N LYS A 72 8.95 16.66 8.36
CA LYS A 72 9.58 16.69 9.70
C LYS A 72 11.10 16.58 9.67
N ARG A 73 11.67 16.10 8.56
CA ARG A 73 13.12 15.88 8.41
C ARG A 73 13.74 17.10 7.74
N LYS A 74 14.56 17.85 8.49
CA LYS A 74 15.24 19.06 8.01
C LYS A 74 16.08 18.79 6.76
N GLU A 75 16.95 17.78 6.82
CA GLU A 75 17.75 17.29 5.68
C GLU A 75 16.93 17.05 4.42
N VAL A 76 15.76 16.42 4.53
CA VAL A 76 14.91 16.19 3.36
C VAL A 76 14.36 17.49 2.80
N ARG A 77 13.97 18.45 3.65
CA ARG A 77 13.42 19.75 3.20
C ARG A 77 14.46 20.66 2.60
N GLU A 78 15.68 20.62 3.13
CA GLU A 78 16.73 21.59 2.80
C GLU A 78 17.72 21.07 1.76
N GLU A 79 17.87 19.76 1.63
CA GLU A 79 18.84 19.15 0.72
C GLU A 79 18.13 18.32 -0.34
N VAL A 80 17.34 17.31 0.05
CA VAL A 80 16.70 16.39 -0.92
C VAL A 80 15.69 17.12 -1.82
N LEU A 81 14.74 17.84 -1.24
CA LEU A 81 13.67 18.53 -1.99
C LEU A 81 14.14 19.82 -2.68
N ARG A 82 15.38 20.26 -2.43
CA ARG A 82 15.97 21.43 -3.11
C ARG A 82 16.93 21.04 -4.23
N ASP A 83 17.26 19.77 -4.34
CA ASP A 83 18.06 19.25 -5.42
C ASP A 83 17.41 19.54 -6.78
N GLU A 84 18.17 20.07 -7.73
CA GLU A 84 17.70 20.45 -9.07
C GLU A 84 17.93 19.35 -10.11
N GLY A 85 18.23 18.12 -9.68
CA GLY A 85 18.45 16.99 -10.56
C GLY A 85 17.23 16.67 -11.44
N GLU A 86 17.51 15.96 -12.53
CA GLU A 86 16.48 15.63 -13.51
C GLU A 86 15.62 14.43 -13.08
N TYR A 87 14.33 14.56 -13.35
CA TYR A 87 13.37 13.50 -13.14
C TYR A 87 13.35 12.52 -14.31
N VAL A 88 13.48 11.24 -14.01
CA VAL A 88 13.22 10.14 -14.95
C VAL A 88 11.73 9.81 -14.92
N GLU A 89 11.08 9.75 -16.08
CA GLU A 89 9.68 9.36 -16.20
C GLU A 89 9.55 7.83 -16.21
N VAL A 90 8.91 7.27 -15.17
CA VAL A 90 8.62 5.83 -15.07
C VAL A 90 7.30 5.50 -15.76
N PHE A 91 6.27 6.31 -15.46
CA PHE A 91 4.97 6.22 -16.08
C PHE A 91 4.48 7.62 -16.45
N GLY A 92 4.14 7.80 -17.72
CA GLY A 92 3.56 9.03 -18.24
C GLY A 92 2.11 9.25 -17.79
N GLN A 93 1.48 10.26 -18.38
CA GLN A 93 0.08 10.59 -18.10
C GLN A 93 -0.86 9.46 -18.55
N ARG A 94 -1.86 9.15 -17.72
CA ARG A 94 -2.88 8.15 -18.05
C ARG A 94 -3.70 8.59 -19.26
N GLN A 95 -3.89 7.66 -20.20
CA GLN A 95 -4.82 7.81 -21.32
C GLN A 95 -6.08 6.98 -21.10
N LYS A 96 -5.96 5.84 -20.40
CA LYS A 96 -7.04 4.92 -20.05
C LYS A 96 -7.12 4.74 -18.54
N SER A 97 -8.30 4.35 -18.05
CA SER A 97 -8.53 4.11 -16.61
C SER A 97 -7.63 3.03 -16.01
N LYS A 98 -7.15 2.09 -16.84
CA LYS A 98 -6.28 0.98 -16.44
C LYS A 98 -4.78 1.31 -16.48
N ASP A 99 -4.40 2.48 -16.98
CA ASP A 99 -3.00 2.87 -17.05
C ASP A 99 -2.42 3.06 -15.64
N PRO A 100 -1.13 2.75 -15.41
CA PRO A 100 -0.50 3.00 -14.12
C PRO A 100 -0.56 4.49 -13.77
N SER A 101 -0.61 4.80 -12.46
CA SER A 101 -0.57 6.19 -12.02
C SER A 101 0.74 6.85 -12.48
N PRO A 102 0.70 8.10 -12.96
CA PRO A 102 1.89 8.81 -13.39
C PRO A 102 2.94 8.82 -12.30
N LEU A 103 4.18 8.59 -12.68
CA LEU A 103 5.30 8.48 -11.75
C LEU A 103 6.56 9.01 -12.43
N LYS A 104 7.17 9.99 -11.78
CA LYS A 104 8.54 10.42 -12.06
C LYS A 104 9.38 10.17 -10.81
N VAL A 105 10.65 9.83 -11.02
CA VAL A 105 11.59 9.58 -9.93
C VAL A 105 12.88 10.33 -10.16
N LYS A 106 13.53 10.74 -9.08
CA LYS A 106 14.83 11.39 -9.08
C LYS A 106 15.66 10.82 -7.94
N GLU A 107 16.91 10.49 -8.22
CA GLU A 107 17.86 10.06 -7.20
C GLU A 107 18.58 11.28 -6.62
N VAL A 108 18.70 11.31 -5.29
CA VAL A 108 19.44 12.35 -4.58
C VAL A 108 20.32 11.68 -3.52
N TRP A 109 21.59 12.08 -3.47
CA TRP A 109 22.53 11.65 -2.44
C TRP A 109 22.77 12.79 -1.47
N VAL A 110 22.63 12.50 -0.18
CA VAL A 110 23.04 13.41 0.90
C VAL A 110 24.09 12.68 1.71
N GLU A 111 25.34 13.14 1.59
CA GLU A 111 26.52 12.42 2.11
C GLU A 111 26.55 10.98 1.56
N ASP A 112 26.49 9.97 2.43
CA ASP A 112 26.47 8.55 2.12
C ASP A 112 25.05 7.96 2.01
N ARG A 113 24.02 8.81 2.11
CA ARG A 113 22.61 8.38 2.19
C ARG A 113 21.90 8.61 0.87
N ARG A 114 21.38 7.52 0.31
CA ARG A 114 20.62 7.50 -0.93
C ARG A 114 19.13 7.76 -0.70
N TYR A 115 18.59 8.75 -1.40
CA TYR A 115 17.19 9.12 -1.40
C TYR A 115 16.60 9.01 -2.80
N ILE A 116 15.33 8.60 -2.87
CA ILE A 116 14.54 8.62 -4.10
C ILE A 116 13.36 9.56 -3.91
N GLU A 117 13.39 10.70 -4.60
CA GLU A 117 12.27 11.62 -4.70
C GLU A 117 11.32 11.14 -5.79
N CYS A 118 10.06 10.96 -5.45
CA CYS A 118 9.03 10.46 -6.34
C CYS A 118 7.92 11.49 -6.47
N TYR A 119 7.49 11.72 -7.71
CA TYR A 119 6.46 12.70 -8.04
C TYR A 119 5.33 12.07 -8.82
N ASN A 120 4.10 12.39 -8.44
CA ASN A 120 2.89 12.01 -9.17
C ASN A 120 2.05 13.27 -9.47
N ALA A 121 2.01 13.65 -10.74
CA ALA A 121 1.29 14.83 -11.22
C ALA A 121 -0.23 14.79 -10.95
N GLU A 122 -0.86 13.62 -10.99
CA GLU A 122 -2.29 13.50 -10.65
C GLU A 122 -2.52 13.74 -9.16
N GLN A 123 -1.63 13.19 -8.32
CA GLN A 123 -1.72 13.40 -6.88
C GLN A 123 -1.42 14.85 -6.52
N ALA A 124 -0.48 15.50 -7.20
CA ALA A 124 -0.18 16.91 -7.00
C ALA A 124 -1.40 17.80 -7.23
N ARG A 125 -2.15 17.59 -8.33
CA ARG A 125 -3.40 18.32 -8.60
C ARG A 125 -4.45 18.09 -7.51
N LYS A 126 -4.59 16.85 -7.01
CA LYS A 126 -5.53 16.50 -5.94
C LYS A 126 -5.13 17.14 -4.61
N ASP A 127 -3.85 17.12 -4.28
CA ASP A 127 -3.31 17.72 -3.06
C ASP A 127 -3.49 19.24 -3.10
N ALA A 128 -3.21 19.89 -4.23
CA ALA A 128 -3.44 21.32 -4.45
C ALA A 128 -4.92 21.70 -4.30
N ALA A 129 -5.83 20.98 -4.97
CA ALA A 129 -7.27 21.20 -4.83
C ALA A 129 -7.76 20.98 -3.39
N SER A 130 -7.23 19.97 -2.70
CA SER A 130 -7.55 19.69 -1.30
C SER A 130 -7.03 20.80 -0.37
N ARG A 131 -5.82 21.32 -0.62
CA ARG A 131 -5.28 22.48 0.12
C ARG A 131 -6.16 23.70 -0.11
N GLN A 132 -6.52 24.02 -1.35
CA GLN A 132 -7.36 25.16 -1.68
C GLN A 132 -8.73 25.08 -0.97
N ALA A 133 -9.40 23.93 -1.04
CA ALA A 133 -10.66 23.72 -0.33
C ALA A 133 -10.52 23.84 1.20
N ILE A 134 -9.38 23.45 1.76
CA ILE A 134 -9.08 23.65 3.18
C ILE A 134 -8.94 25.14 3.53
N LEU A 135 -8.21 25.91 2.71
CA LEU A 135 -7.99 27.33 2.93
C LEU A 135 -9.31 28.13 2.83
N GLU A 136 -10.13 27.86 1.81
CA GLU A 136 -11.47 28.47 1.67
C GLU A 136 -12.37 28.14 2.88
N ALA A 137 -12.37 26.87 3.31
CA ALA A 137 -13.14 26.46 4.48
C ALA A 137 -12.61 27.07 5.79
N LEU A 138 -11.30 27.32 5.89
CA LEU A 138 -10.69 28.02 7.01
C LEU A 138 -11.12 29.48 7.06
N GLU A 139 -11.09 30.16 5.92
CA GLU A 139 -11.46 31.56 5.78
C GLU A 139 -12.91 31.80 6.21
N GLU A 140 -13.84 30.96 5.74
CA GLU A 140 -15.25 31.02 6.14
C GLU A 140 -15.48 30.72 7.64
N LYS A 141 -14.68 29.82 8.22
CA LYS A 141 -14.80 29.47 9.64
C LYS A 141 -14.21 30.54 10.55
N LEU A 142 -13.11 31.17 10.16
CA LEU A 142 -12.50 32.27 10.90
C LEU A 142 -13.47 33.46 11.03
N LYS A 143 -14.29 33.73 10.01
CA LYS A 143 -15.40 34.71 10.09
C LYS A 143 -16.43 34.40 11.18
N ARG A 144 -16.63 33.11 11.51
CA ARG A 144 -17.65 32.63 12.46
C ARG A 144 -17.09 32.38 13.88
N GLY A 145 -15.78 32.51 14.08
CA GLY A 145 -15.12 32.42 15.39
C GLY A 145 -14.16 31.23 15.56
N ASP A 146 -13.14 31.44 16.39
CA ASP A 146 -11.93 30.61 16.50
C ASP A 146 -12.12 29.22 17.13
N LYS A 147 -13.08 29.08 18.04
CA LYS A 147 -13.18 27.90 18.92
C LYS A 147 -13.44 26.58 18.16
N ILE A 148 -14.02 26.65 16.96
CA ILE A 148 -14.33 25.48 16.12
C ILE A 148 -13.08 24.89 15.45
N LEU A 149 -11.99 25.66 15.35
CA LEU A 149 -10.80 25.30 14.57
C LEU A 149 -9.80 24.44 15.35
N ILE A 150 -9.88 24.46 16.69
CA ILE A 150 -8.93 23.83 17.61
C ILE A 150 -9.09 22.29 17.62
N GLY A 151 -10.15 21.71 17.04
CA GLY A 151 -10.31 20.25 16.95
C GLY A 151 -9.68 19.61 15.71
N ASN A 152 -9.53 20.37 14.61
CA ASN A 152 -9.23 19.78 13.30
C ASN A 152 -7.72 19.87 12.98
N LYS A 153 -7.03 18.73 13.03
CA LYS A 153 -5.59 18.61 12.68
C LYS A 153 -5.27 19.10 11.27
N GLY A 154 -6.20 18.99 10.32
CA GLY A 154 -6.01 19.47 8.95
C GLY A 154 -5.92 20.99 8.86
N TYR A 155 -6.73 21.69 9.66
CA TYR A 155 -6.77 23.15 9.72
C TYR A 155 -5.58 23.74 10.46
N ARG A 156 -5.15 23.14 11.57
CA ARG A 156 -4.00 23.61 12.34
C ARG A 156 -2.71 23.80 11.53
N ARG A 157 -2.56 23.09 10.42
CA ARG A 157 -1.37 23.18 9.56
C ARG A 157 -1.21 24.57 8.94
N TYR A 158 -2.32 25.22 8.62
CA TYR A 158 -2.37 26.50 7.91
C TYR A 158 -2.76 27.66 8.83
N LEU A 159 -2.73 27.47 10.16
CA LEU A 159 -3.07 28.52 11.11
C LEU A 159 -1.82 29.08 11.78
N LYS A 160 -1.77 30.41 11.87
CA LYS A 160 -0.82 31.14 12.71
C LYS A 160 -1.44 31.28 14.10
N ILE A 161 -0.71 30.80 15.12
CA ILE A 161 -1.15 30.92 16.51
C ILE A 161 -0.83 32.34 16.99
N PRO A 162 -1.81 33.11 17.48
CA PRO A 162 -1.56 34.46 17.98
C PRO A 162 -0.77 34.41 19.29
N GLU A 163 0.22 35.31 19.44
CA GLU A 163 1.13 35.33 20.60
C GLU A 163 0.48 35.84 21.89
N LYS A 164 -0.56 36.67 21.82
CA LYS A 164 -1.27 37.24 22.97
C LYS A 164 -2.76 37.45 22.67
N GLY A 165 -3.62 36.53 23.12
CA GLY A 165 -5.08 36.74 23.19
C GLY A 165 -5.80 37.16 21.90
N GLY A 166 -5.25 36.81 20.74
CA GLY A 166 -5.79 37.19 19.42
C GLY A 166 -6.61 36.10 18.73
N HIS A 167 -7.13 36.44 17.55
CA HIS A 167 -7.79 35.50 16.64
C HIS A 167 -6.76 34.69 15.84
N PHE A 168 -7.11 33.47 15.44
CA PHE A 168 -6.25 32.74 14.51
C PHE A 168 -6.30 33.41 13.14
N THR A 169 -5.20 33.36 12.40
CA THR A 169 -5.16 33.80 11.00
C THR A 169 -4.59 32.68 10.13
N ILE A 170 -4.87 32.76 8.84
CA ILE A 170 -4.26 31.85 7.86
C ILE A 170 -2.78 32.21 7.74
N ASP A 171 -1.94 31.19 7.77
CA ASP A 171 -0.50 31.27 7.59
C ASP A 171 -0.17 31.05 6.10
N GLU A 172 -0.21 32.13 5.32
CA GLU A 172 0.00 32.12 3.86
C GLU A 172 1.39 31.59 3.49
N GLU A 173 2.41 31.88 4.29
CA GLU A 173 3.77 31.37 4.08
C GLU A 173 3.80 29.84 4.21
N LYS A 174 3.13 29.28 5.23
CA LYS A 174 2.98 27.81 5.34
C LYS A 174 2.13 27.23 4.23
N ALA A 175 1.07 27.90 3.80
CA ALA A 175 0.25 27.44 2.69
C ALA A 175 1.07 27.32 1.40
N GLN A 176 1.90 28.32 1.12
CA GLN A 176 2.82 28.33 -0.02
C GLN A 176 3.95 27.30 0.14
N GLU A 177 4.49 27.14 1.35
CA GLU A 177 5.49 26.10 1.61
C GLU A 177 4.90 24.69 1.38
N GLU A 178 3.64 24.48 1.75
CA GLU A 178 2.96 23.18 1.60
C GLU A 178 2.75 22.78 0.14
N GLU A 179 2.65 23.74 -0.80
CA GLU A 179 2.57 23.49 -2.24
C GLU A 179 3.76 22.70 -2.76
N ARG A 180 4.96 22.94 -2.22
CA ARG A 180 6.20 22.25 -2.63
C ARG A 180 6.18 20.75 -2.39
N PHE A 181 5.20 20.24 -1.63
CA PHE A 181 5.11 18.83 -1.28
C PHE A 181 4.00 18.10 -2.04
N ASP A 182 3.24 18.80 -2.89
CA ASP A 182 2.10 18.23 -3.60
C ASP A 182 2.52 17.10 -4.53
N GLY A 183 1.92 15.94 -4.35
CA GLY A 183 2.24 14.75 -5.15
C GLY A 183 3.62 14.17 -4.91
N LEU A 184 4.39 14.68 -3.93
CA LEU A 184 5.73 14.19 -3.61
C LEU A 184 5.75 13.14 -2.50
N TRP A 185 6.65 12.18 -2.65
CA TRP A 185 7.15 11.37 -1.56
C TRP A 185 8.62 11.04 -1.72
N VAL A 186 9.31 10.93 -0.59
CA VAL A 186 10.73 10.59 -0.55
C VAL A 186 10.89 9.23 0.10
N LEU A 187 11.75 8.41 -0.50
CA LEU A 187 12.22 7.13 0.02
C LEU A 187 13.68 7.25 0.42
N ARG A 188 14.10 6.56 1.48
CA ARG A 188 15.51 6.31 1.80
C ARG A 188 15.80 4.83 1.57
N THR A 189 16.93 4.50 0.95
CA THR A 189 17.31 3.11 0.67
C THR A 189 18.82 2.91 0.77
N ASN A 190 19.26 1.71 1.13
CA ASN A 190 20.65 1.25 0.99
C ASN A 190 20.79 0.14 -0.07
N THR A 191 19.77 -0.05 -0.91
CA THR A 191 19.83 -1.01 -2.02
C THR A 191 20.65 -0.48 -3.18
N GLU A 192 21.14 -1.38 -4.02
CA GLU A 192 21.76 -1.06 -5.32
C GLU A 192 20.74 -1.10 -6.49
N LEU A 193 19.45 -1.25 -6.18
CA LEU A 193 18.40 -1.33 -7.20
C LEU A 193 18.32 -0.03 -8.02
N PRO A 194 17.95 -0.10 -9.31
CA PRO A 194 17.64 1.09 -10.11
C PRO A 194 16.57 1.97 -9.44
N THR A 195 16.67 3.28 -9.62
CA THR A 195 15.82 4.30 -8.99
C THR A 195 14.32 4.03 -9.22
N GLU A 196 13.97 3.63 -10.44
CA GLU A 196 12.60 3.31 -10.84
C GLU A 196 12.11 2.06 -10.10
N GLU A 197 12.97 1.04 -9.99
CA GLU A 197 12.64 -0.22 -9.32
C GLU A 197 12.40 0.01 -7.83
N VAL A 198 13.22 0.84 -7.15
CA VAL A 198 13.00 1.20 -5.74
C VAL A 198 11.60 1.78 -5.53
N ALA A 199 11.18 2.73 -6.39
CA ALA A 199 9.86 3.34 -6.32
C ALA A 199 8.73 2.34 -6.61
N LEU A 200 8.93 1.43 -7.57
CA LEU A 200 7.95 0.39 -7.92
C LEU A 200 7.81 -0.65 -6.81
N LYS A 201 8.91 -1.13 -6.22
CA LYS A 201 8.90 -2.06 -5.07
C LYS A 201 8.23 -1.41 -3.86
N TYR A 202 8.46 -0.12 -3.59
CA TYR A 202 7.71 0.58 -2.54
C TYR A 202 6.21 0.68 -2.86
N LYS A 203 5.81 0.93 -4.11
CA LYS A 203 4.39 0.89 -4.52
C LYS A 203 3.76 -0.50 -4.37
N GLN A 204 4.53 -1.60 -4.49
CA GLN A 204 4.02 -2.95 -4.23
C GLN A 204 3.60 -3.13 -2.77
N LEU A 205 4.21 -2.44 -1.80
CA LEU A 205 3.75 -2.44 -0.40
C LEU A 205 2.29 -1.96 -0.30
N TRP A 206 1.93 -0.90 -1.03
CA TRP A 206 0.57 -0.38 -1.08
C TRP A 206 -0.40 -1.35 -1.73
N MET A 207 0.05 -2.10 -2.73
CA MET A 207 -0.75 -3.17 -3.34
C MET A 207 -1.02 -4.28 -2.33
N VAL A 208 -0.01 -4.71 -1.57
CA VAL A 208 -0.18 -5.71 -0.50
C VAL A 208 -1.15 -5.20 0.55
N GLU A 209 -1.02 -3.95 1.02
CA GLU A 209 -1.96 -3.35 1.98
C GLU A 209 -3.39 -3.29 1.41
N HIS A 210 -3.53 -2.91 0.15
CA HIS A 210 -4.81 -2.89 -0.55
C HIS A 210 -5.40 -4.29 -0.63
N VAL A 211 -4.61 -5.31 -1.01
CA VAL A 211 -5.07 -6.71 -1.04
C VAL A 211 -5.46 -7.16 0.36
N PHE A 212 -4.70 -6.86 1.41
CA PHE A 212 -5.09 -7.16 2.79
C PHE A 212 -6.39 -6.48 3.19
N ARG A 213 -6.59 -5.21 2.82
CA ARG A 213 -7.83 -4.47 3.09
C ARG A 213 -9.02 -5.04 2.30
N SER A 214 -8.76 -5.41 1.06
CA SER A 214 -9.70 -6.00 0.11
C SER A 214 -10.11 -7.40 0.54
N VAL A 215 -9.18 -8.26 0.94
CA VAL A 215 -9.43 -9.56 1.58
C VAL A 215 -10.26 -9.35 2.85
N LYS A 216 -9.91 -8.35 3.68
CA LYS A 216 -10.68 -8.03 4.89
C LYS A 216 -12.14 -7.63 4.61
N SER A 217 -12.36 -6.90 3.52
CA SER A 217 -13.69 -6.45 3.09
C SER A 217 -14.47 -7.53 2.36
N MET A 218 -13.82 -8.30 1.49
CA MET A 218 -14.45 -9.26 0.57
C MET A 218 -14.71 -10.60 1.25
N LEU A 219 -13.82 -11.05 2.13
CA LEU A 219 -14.08 -12.23 2.96
C LEU A 219 -14.97 -11.92 4.17
N ARG A 220 -15.52 -10.70 4.25
CA ARG A 220 -16.35 -10.22 5.38
C ARG A 220 -15.69 -10.45 6.74
N THR A 221 -14.37 -10.37 6.79
CA THR A 221 -13.56 -10.61 7.98
C THR A 221 -13.48 -9.37 8.89
N ARG A 222 -14.42 -8.41 8.80
CA ARG A 222 -14.47 -7.23 9.69
C ARG A 222 -15.87 -6.78 10.13
N PRO A 223 -16.01 -6.25 11.38
CA PRO A 223 -15.11 -6.43 12.53
C PRO A 223 -15.41 -7.75 13.23
N VAL A 224 -14.38 -8.56 13.50
CA VAL A 224 -14.49 -9.69 14.40
C VAL A 224 -13.78 -9.33 15.71
N TYR A 225 -14.56 -9.13 16.77
CA TYR A 225 -14.04 -8.87 18.12
C TYR A 225 -13.53 -10.18 18.73
N HIS A 226 -12.49 -10.74 18.15
CA HIS A 226 -11.83 -11.94 18.67
C HIS A 226 -11.26 -11.64 20.05
N LYS A 227 -11.73 -12.39 21.06
CA LYS A 227 -11.28 -12.25 22.45
C LYS A 227 -10.22 -13.28 22.86
N TYR A 228 -10.05 -14.33 22.06
CA TYR A 228 -9.16 -15.44 22.36
C TYR A 228 -8.08 -15.59 21.30
N ASP A 229 -6.83 -15.79 21.73
CA ASP A 229 -5.66 -15.95 20.86
C ASP A 229 -5.87 -17.01 19.78
N ALA A 230 -6.49 -18.14 20.10
CA ALA A 230 -6.77 -19.20 19.13
C ALA A 230 -7.65 -18.71 17.97
N THR A 231 -8.66 -17.88 18.27
CA THR A 231 -9.55 -17.31 17.25
C THR A 231 -8.85 -16.27 16.39
N ILE A 232 -7.94 -15.47 16.99
CA ILE A 232 -7.09 -14.52 16.28
C ILE A 232 -6.15 -15.26 15.32
N ARG A 233 -5.48 -16.32 15.81
CA ARG A 233 -4.58 -17.16 15.01
C ARG A 233 -5.30 -17.78 13.82
N GLY A 234 -6.46 -18.40 14.04
CA GLY A 234 -7.27 -18.99 12.97
C GLY A 234 -7.68 -17.95 11.90
N HIS A 235 -8.10 -16.77 12.35
CA HIS A 235 -8.47 -15.68 11.43
C HIS A 235 -7.29 -15.21 10.56
N VAL A 236 -6.14 -14.98 11.18
CA VAL A 236 -4.93 -14.54 10.47
C VAL A 236 -4.43 -15.63 9.52
N PHE A 237 -4.50 -16.89 9.93
CA PHE A 237 -4.21 -18.03 9.06
C PHE A 237 -5.10 -18.05 7.80
N CYS A 238 -6.42 -17.99 7.96
CA CYS A 238 -7.34 -17.97 6.82
C CYS A 238 -7.13 -16.74 5.92
N SER A 239 -6.84 -15.58 6.51
CA SER A 239 -6.56 -14.35 5.76
C SER A 239 -5.26 -14.46 4.95
N PHE A 240 -4.22 -15.06 5.54
CA PHE A 240 -2.94 -15.28 4.88
C PHE A 240 -3.05 -16.33 3.77
N LEU A 241 -3.78 -17.43 4.01
CA LEU A 241 -4.06 -18.44 2.99
C LEU A 241 -4.82 -17.82 1.80
N ALA A 242 -5.84 -17.01 2.08
CA ALA A 242 -6.55 -16.30 1.02
C ALA A 242 -5.64 -15.36 0.23
N LEU A 243 -4.72 -14.65 0.89
CA LEU A 243 -3.72 -13.82 0.22
C LEU A 243 -2.84 -14.63 -0.75
N ILE A 244 -2.37 -15.81 -0.33
CA ILE A 244 -1.60 -16.71 -1.20
C ILE A 244 -2.43 -17.10 -2.42
N LEU A 245 -3.66 -17.55 -2.23
CA LEU A 245 -4.55 -17.98 -3.32
C LEU A 245 -4.86 -16.84 -4.31
N VAL A 246 -5.09 -15.63 -3.79
CA VAL A 246 -5.32 -14.43 -4.61
C VAL A 246 -4.08 -14.14 -5.45
N LYS A 247 -2.90 -14.10 -4.83
CA LYS A 247 -1.64 -13.79 -5.52
C LYS A 247 -1.34 -14.84 -6.58
N GLU A 248 -1.52 -16.12 -6.28
CA GLU A 248 -1.32 -17.20 -7.25
C GLU A 248 -2.25 -17.05 -8.45
N LEU A 249 -3.55 -16.85 -8.22
CA LEU A 249 -4.50 -16.66 -9.32
C LEU A 249 -4.16 -15.42 -10.16
N GLN A 250 -3.73 -14.32 -9.53
CA GLN A 250 -3.26 -13.12 -10.24
C GLN A 250 -2.03 -13.44 -11.11
N SER A 251 -1.02 -14.10 -10.55
CA SER A 251 0.19 -14.52 -11.28
C SER A 251 -0.16 -15.39 -12.51
N GLN A 252 -1.08 -16.35 -12.36
CA GLN A 252 -1.54 -17.21 -13.47
C GLN A 252 -2.29 -16.45 -14.56
N LEU A 253 -3.12 -15.46 -14.18
CA LEU A 253 -3.81 -14.60 -15.13
C LEU A 253 -2.83 -13.69 -15.87
N GLU A 254 -1.88 -13.08 -15.15
CA GLU A 254 -0.86 -12.20 -15.71
C GLU A 254 0.07 -12.94 -16.67
N ALA A 255 0.46 -14.18 -16.36
CA ALA A 255 1.25 -15.05 -17.24
C ALA A 255 0.55 -15.32 -18.59
N ARG A 256 -0.77 -15.15 -18.66
CA ARG A 256 -1.57 -15.25 -19.89
C ARG A 256 -1.93 -13.91 -20.51
N GLY A 257 -1.36 -12.81 -20.00
CA GLY A 257 -1.66 -11.46 -20.44
C GLY A 257 -3.06 -10.95 -20.05
N LEU A 258 -3.74 -11.63 -19.12
CA LEU A 258 -5.08 -11.26 -18.67
C LEU A 258 -5.00 -10.30 -17.49
N LYS A 259 -5.49 -9.07 -17.68
CA LYS A 259 -5.61 -8.04 -16.64
C LYS A 259 -7.06 -7.86 -16.22
N LEU A 260 -7.52 -8.75 -15.34
CA LEU A 260 -8.89 -8.80 -14.85
C LEU A 260 -9.02 -8.05 -13.51
N GLU A 261 -10.15 -7.39 -13.33
CA GLU A 261 -10.48 -6.74 -12.06
C GLU A 261 -10.88 -7.81 -11.04
N TRP A 262 -10.21 -7.82 -9.88
CA TRP A 262 -10.41 -8.86 -8.86
C TRP A 262 -11.87 -9.00 -8.39
N LYS A 263 -12.57 -7.86 -8.26
CA LYS A 263 -14.00 -7.84 -7.90
C LYS A 263 -14.88 -8.57 -8.92
N ASP A 264 -14.54 -8.47 -10.20
CA ASP A 264 -15.31 -9.07 -11.28
C ASP A 264 -15.01 -10.56 -11.35
N VAL A 265 -13.75 -10.95 -11.16
CA VAL A 265 -13.34 -12.36 -11.01
C VAL A 265 -14.15 -13.04 -9.89
N LEU A 266 -14.16 -12.46 -8.69
CA LEU A 266 -14.90 -13.04 -7.56
C LEU A 266 -16.42 -13.09 -7.82
N ARG A 267 -17.01 -11.99 -8.29
CA ARG A 267 -18.45 -11.92 -8.59
C ARG A 267 -18.86 -12.98 -9.61
N ASP A 268 -18.05 -13.18 -10.64
CA ASP A 268 -18.38 -14.10 -11.72
C ASP A 268 -18.19 -15.55 -11.25
N LEU A 269 -17.13 -15.86 -10.50
CA LEU A 269 -16.93 -17.18 -9.87
C LEU A 269 -18.01 -17.51 -8.83
N GLU A 270 -18.47 -16.55 -8.04
CA GLU A 270 -19.55 -16.75 -7.06
C GLU A 270 -20.88 -17.17 -7.72
N LYS A 271 -21.10 -16.78 -8.99
CA LYS A 271 -22.24 -17.19 -9.79
C LYS A 271 -22.08 -18.57 -10.43
N LEU A 272 -20.87 -19.12 -10.44
CA LEU A 272 -20.62 -20.49 -10.87
C LEU A 272 -21.04 -21.44 -9.75
N GLN A 273 -22.20 -22.07 -9.92
CA GLN A 273 -22.81 -22.95 -8.93
C GLN A 273 -23.20 -24.27 -9.58
N GLU A 274 -23.25 -25.31 -8.74
CA GLU A 274 -23.84 -26.59 -9.07
C GLU A 274 -25.22 -26.68 -8.40
N ILE A 275 -26.22 -27.06 -9.18
CA ILE A 275 -27.61 -27.20 -8.76
C ILE A 275 -27.96 -28.67 -8.85
N GLU A 276 -28.28 -29.27 -7.71
CA GLU A 276 -28.77 -30.64 -7.63
C GLU A 276 -30.27 -30.68 -7.97
N VAL A 277 -30.65 -31.53 -8.92
CA VAL A 277 -32.03 -31.70 -9.37
C VAL A 277 -32.38 -33.18 -9.38
N ASP A 278 -33.38 -33.55 -8.61
CA ASP A 278 -33.96 -34.90 -8.65
C ASP A 278 -35.10 -34.93 -9.68
N PHE A 279 -35.02 -35.86 -10.64
CA PHE A 279 -36.05 -36.11 -11.64
C PHE A 279 -36.45 -37.59 -11.63
N GLY A 280 -37.56 -37.90 -10.95
CA GLY A 280 -37.98 -39.28 -10.69
C GLY A 280 -37.03 -39.97 -9.72
N THR A 281 -36.42 -41.07 -10.14
CA THR A 281 -35.41 -41.82 -9.37
C THR A 281 -33.97 -41.43 -9.72
N GLN A 282 -33.78 -40.51 -10.65
CA GLN A 282 -32.47 -40.07 -11.11
C GLN A 282 -32.11 -38.72 -10.50
N ARG A 283 -30.84 -38.56 -10.16
CA ARG A 283 -30.26 -37.33 -9.66
C ARG A 283 -29.37 -36.72 -10.73
N PHE A 284 -29.46 -35.42 -10.90
CA PHE A 284 -28.66 -34.66 -11.85
C PHE A 284 -27.98 -33.50 -11.14
N PHE A 285 -26.79 -33.16 -11.60
CA PHE A 285 -26.04 -31.97 -11.19
C PHE A 285 -25.93 -31.04 -12.40
N LEU A 286 -26.51 -29.85 -12.27
CA LEU A 286 -26.56 -28.82 -13.31
C LEU A 286 -25.62 -27.68 -12.94
N ARG A 287 -24.68 -27.37 -13.82
CA ARG A 287 -23.80 -26.21 -13.65
C ARG A 287 -24.49 -24.96 -14.21
N THR A 288 -24.49 -23.85 -13.46
CA THR A 288 -24.97 -22.55 -13.98
C THR A 288 -24.18 -22.10 -15.21
N GLU A 289 -24.69 -21.18 -16.03
CA GLU A 289 -23.93 -20.69 -17.20
C GLU A 289 -22.59 -20.04 -16.81
N LEU A 290 -21.53 -20.28 -17.59
CA LEU A 290 -20.28 -19.54 -17.42
C LEU A 290 -20.51 -18.10 -17.90
N ARG A 291 -20.37 -17.13 -17.00
CA ARG A 291 -20.52 -15.71 -17.32
C ARG A 291 -19.25 -14.94 -16.98
N GLY A 292 -19.04 -13.85 -17.69
CA GLY A 292 -17.90 -12.95 -17.46
C GLY A 292 -16.56 -13.69 -17.49
N ASN A 293 -15.80 -13.57 -16.41
CA ASN A 293 -14.42 -14.02 -16.34
C ASN A 293 -14.22 -15.53 -16.06
N CYS A 294 -15.30 -16.31 -15.85
CA CYS A 294 -15.18 -17.70 -15.39
C CYS A 294 -14.35 -18.60 -16.31
N VAL A 295 -14.55 -18.49 -17.63
CA VAL A 295 -13.82 -19.30 -18.62
C VAL A 295 -12.33 -19.00 -18.56
N ASP A 296 -11.99 -17.71 -18.54
CA ASP A 296 -10.60 -17.25 -18.54
C ASP A 296 -9.88 -17.67 -17.26
N VAL A 297 -10.56 -17.54 -16.11
CA VAL A 297 -10.04 -17.97 -14.81
C VAL A 297 -9.81 -19.48 -14.77
N LEU A 298 -10.82 -20.30 -15.11
CA LEU A 298 -10.70 -21.76 -15.11
C LEU A 298 -9.56 -22.23 -16.03
N ARG A 299 -9.48 -21.63 -17.22
CA ARG A 299 -8.38 -21.90 -18.14
C ARG A 299 -7.04 -21.50 -17.53
N ALA A 300 -6.94 -20.32 -16.92
CA ALA A 300 -5.70 -19.81 -16.33
C ALA A 300 -5.13 -20.77 -15.28
N VAL A 301 -5.98 -21.31 -14.41
CA VAL A 301 -5.57 -22.26 -13.36
C VAL A 301 -5.49 -23.72 -13.85
N GLY A 302 -5.70 -23.98 -15.15
CA GLY A 302 -5.64 -25.33 -15.72
C GLY A 302 -6.79 -26.24 -15.29
N VAL A 303 -7.89 -25.69 -14.78
CA VAL A 303 -9.07 -26.46 -14.37
C VAL A 303 -9.94 -26.72 -15.59
N ARG A 304 -10.27 -27.99 -15.80
CA ARG A 304 -11.23 -28.39 -16.84
C ARG A 304 -12.60 -27.78 -16.52
N ILE A 305 -13.20 -27.12 -17.51
CA ILE A 305 -14.56 -26.62 -17.41
C ILE A 305 -15.51 -27.81 -17.17
N PRO A 306 -16.25 -27.85 -16.05
CA PRO A 306 -17.17 -28.95 -15.78
C PRO A 306 -18.30 -28.98 -16.81
N SER A 307 -18.79 -30.19 -17.12
CA SER A 307 -19.94 -30.38 -18.00
C SER A 307 -21.15 -29.60 -17.50
N ALA A 308 -22.01 -29.15 -18.41
CA ALA A 308 -23.22 -28.41 -18.03
C ALA A 308 -24.21 -29.28 -17.24
N VAL A 309 -24.21 -30.58 -17.52
CA VAL A 309 -25.05 -31.58 -16.86
C VAL A 309 -24.19 -32.82 -16.58
N THR A 310 -24.29 -33.34 -15.36
CA THR A 310 -23.80 -34.66 -14.98
C THR A 310 -24.91 -35.42 -14.24
N GLN A 311 -24.86 -36.74 -14.29
CA GLN A 311 -25.80 -37.65 -13.62
C GLN A 311 -25.03 -38.49 -12.61
#